data_AF-A0A7Y2PAZ1-F1
#
_entry.id   AF-A0A7Y2PAZ1-F1
#
_cell.length_a   1.000
_cell.length_b   1.000
_cell.length_c   1.000
_cell.angle_alpha   90.00
_cell.angle_beta   90.00
_cell.angle_gamma   90.00
#
_symmetry.space_group_name_H-M   'P 1'
#
loop_
_entity.id
_entity.type
_entity.pdbx_description
1 polymer ?
#
loop_
_entity_poly.entity_id
_entity_poly.type
_entity_poly.pdbx_seq_one_letter_code
_entity_poly.pdbx_strand_id
1 'polypeptide(L)'
;MTIGNDKAGAGARSPFAIPTEGWLAVLRRTWEETGKDNIGLIAAGIAFYAFAAIVPLLGAVVLSYGLFAEPETVRSNVEHVFAAVPREAATIITEQLVTVVETSKGKQGLGLIIAIALAFYGATKGASAIVTALNVAYGETERRGFFRVNLLYFALVAGGVFLIFLAIASTTLLGFLESLVPRASDVLLTLIRVAGYALLGAFVVTAAAILYRFGPDRRKPSWVWLSPGSLAATMLWLGGTAGFGVYVSNFGNYGATYGSLSAVIVMLTWLWLSAFVFLLGAELNAELERQVEGEGAEAQPSTSPLSDSPHGRTPDPSGDDRRARAPDKFGTRAPPTNGPAWVEGALCAVGLLLLRNGKPGKAAVAIVGAVAAYKIGRGASTRGSNGLKLSAQVTSNEPERSHLSPTKEHPMADRDNDISVLNSLIATTLDSVDGYTEAAGDIENPRYGSVFSDRARERREVVSDLQAEVRRLGGDPEDDGTVLAGAHRMFLDLKAKVTGQDDKAIIDEVERGEDHIKAKFDDALAKEDLSPEVRAAIAKANQSVQEGHDQMRDLKHSMER
;
A
#
# COMPACT_ATOMS: atom_id res chain seq x y z
N MET A 1 -18.00 -22.70 29.13
CA MET A 1 -18.65 -22.50 30.43
C MET A 1 -19.91 -21.70 30.15
N THR A 2 -21.06 -22.37 30.08
CA THR A 2 -22.32 -21.76 29.63
C THR A 2 -22.88 -20.92 30.78
N ILE A 3 -22.73 -19.60 30.70
CA ILE A 3 -23.31 -18.66 31.66
C ILE A 3 -24.82 -18.65 31.44
N GLY A 4 -25.62 -18.83 32.50
CA GLY A 4 -27.08 -18.83 32.40
C GLY A 4 -27.62 -17.51 31.83
N ASN A 5 -28.70 -17.57 31.05
CA ASN A 5 -29.24 -16.47 30.23
C ASN A 5 -29.49 -15.16 31.02
N ASP A 6 -29.87 -15.27 32.31
CA ASP A 6 -30.10 -14.13 33.21
C ASP A 6 -28.78 -13.43 33.65
N LYS A 7 -27.67 -14.17 33.66
CA LYS A 7 -26.33 -13.65 33.99
C LYS A 7 -25.58 -13.10 32.77
N ALA A 8 -26.07 -13.38 31.57
CA ALA A 8 -25.49 -12.93 30.31
C ALA A 8 -25.92 -11.50 29.92
N GLY A 9 -26.96 -10.95 30.56
CA GLY A 9 -27.50 -9.63 30.20
C GLY A 9 -28.41 -9.62 28.96
N ALA A 10 -28.97 -10.77 28.59
CA ALA A 10 -29.93 -10.90 27.49
C ALA A 10 -31.12 -9.94 27.70
N GLY A 11 -31.43 -9.11 26.69
CA GLY A 11 -32.53 -8.13 26.77
C GLY A 11 -32.23 -6.83 27.53
N ALA A 12 -30.96 -6.56 27.90
CA ALA A 12 -30.56 -5.26 28.46
C ALA A 12 -30.93 -4.11 27.51
N ARG A 13 -31.55 -3.03 28.05
CA ARG A 13 -31.94 -1.84 27.26
C ARG A 13 -30.79 -0.86 27.01
N SER A 14 -29.65 -1.06 27.67
CA SER A 14 -28.45 -0.23 27.63
C SER A 14 -27.23 -1.08 27.94
N PRO A 15 -26.05 -0.82 27.33
CA PRO A 15 -24.82 -1.55 27.62
C PRO A 15 -24.39 -1.43 29.09
N PHE A 16 -24.77 -0.35 29.76
CA PHE A 16 -24.48 -0.13 31.18
C PHE A 16 -25.33 -0.98 32.13
N ALA A 17 -26.36 -1.67 31.62
CA ALA A 17 -27.18 -2.60 32.40
C ALA A 17 -26.65 -4.05 32.35
N ILE A 18 -25.59 -4.32 31.57
CA ILE A 18 -24.96 -5.64 31.50
C ILE A 18 -24.16 -5.88 32.80
N PRO A 19 -24.34 -7.04 33.46
CA PRO A 19 -23.58 -7.37 34.67
C PRO A 19 -22.07 -7.54 34.37
N THR A 20 -21.24 -7.46 35.40
CA THR A 20 -19.77 -7.55 35.27
C THR A 20 -19.30 -8.87 34.62
N GLU A 21 -19.94 -9.99 34.95
CA GLU A 21 -19.69 -11.29 34.31
C GLU A 21 -19.95 -11.25 32.79
N GLY A 22 -21.00 -10.55 32.37
CA GLY A 22 -21.32 -10.33 30.95
C GLY A 22 -20.28 -9.45 30.25
N TRP A 23 -19.80 -8.39 30.90
CA TRP A 23 -18.72 -7.55 30.36
C TRP A 23 -17.41 -8.31 30.18
N LEU A 24 -17.03 -9.17 31.13
CA LEU A 24 -15.86 -10.04 31.01
C LEU A 24 -16.00 -11.01 29.84
N ALA A 25 -17.19 -11.59 29.64
CA ALA A 25 -17.47 -12.45 28.50
C ALA A 25 -17.35 -11.69 27.17
N VAL A 26 -17.95 -10.49 27.09
CA VAL A 26 -17.86 -9.61 25.91
C VAL A 26 -16.42 -9.24 25.58
N LEU A 27 -15.61 -8.82 26.57
CA LEU A 27 -14.21 -8.46 26.35
C LEU A 27 -13.38 -9.65 25.87
N ARG A 28 -13.63 -10.83 26.43
CA ARG A 28 -12.98 -12.07 25.99
C ARG A 28 -13.35 -12.41 24.55
N ARG A 29 -14.64 -12.38 24.20
CA ARG A 29 -15.10 -12.65 22.83
C ARG A 29 -14.57 -11.61 21.85
N THR A 30 -14.53 -10.33 22.25
CA THR A 30 -13.92 -9.25 21.45
C THR A 30 -12.47 -9.59 21.07
N TRP A 31 -11.66 -10.08 22.03
CA TRP A 31 -10.28 -10.50 21.76
C TRP A 31 -10.20 -11.74 20.86
N GLU A 32 -11.06 -12.74 21.09
CA GLU A 32 -11.12 -13.97 20.28
C GLU A 32 -11.53 -13.67 18.83
N GLU A 33 -12.57 -12.86 18.60
CA GLU A 33 -13.05 -12.46 17.28
C GLU A 33 -12.05 -11.56 16.55
N THR A 34 -11.39 -10.63 17.26
CA THR A 34 -10.31 -9.80 16.69
C THR A 34 -9.22 -10.65 16.02
N GLY A 35 -8.89 -11.79 16.62
CA GLY A 35 -7.95 -12.77 16.06
C GLY A 35 -8.54 -13.54 14.86
N LYS A 36 -9.78 -14.04 14.98
CA LYS A 36 -10.46 -14.80 13.91
C LYS A 36 -10.65 -13.98 12.64
N ASP A 37 -11.02 -12.72 12.79
CA ASP A 37 -11.28 -11.79 11.68
C ASP A 37 -10.00 -11.16 11.12
N ASN A 38 -8.83 -11.54 11.66
CA ASN A 38 -7.53 -11.03 11.23
C ASN A 38 -7.47 -9.49 11.25
N ILE A 39 -8.07 -8.87 12.26
CA ILE A 39 -8.18 -7.41 12.38
C ILE A 39 -6.80 -6.74 12.33
N GLY A 40 -5.75 -7.39 12.86
CA GLY A 40 -4.37 -6.92 12.74
C GLY A 40 -3.88 -6.78 11.30
N LEU A 41 -4.19 -7.74 10.43
CA LEU A 41 -3.80 -7.70 9.01
C LEU A 41 -4.64 -6.65 8.25
N ILE A 42 -5.93 -6.56 8.56
CA ILE A 42 -6.82 -5.56 7.96
C ILE A 42 -6.37 -4.14 8.34
N ALA A 43 -6.01 -3.92 9.60
CA ALA A 43 -5.44 -2.67 10.09
C ALA A 43 -4.14 -2.30 9.35
N ALA A 44 -3.29 -3.29 9.01
CA ALA A 44 -2.08 -3.06 8.23
C ALA A 44 -2.40 -2.56 6.81
N GLY A 45 -3.45 -3.09 6.19
CA GLY A 45 -3.96 -2.59 4.91
C GLY A 45 -4.43 -1.13 4.99
N ILE A 46 -5.15 -0.76 6.05
CA ILE A 46 -5.56 0.64 6.29
C ILE A 46 -4.33 1.54 6.46
N ALA A 47 -3.36 1.12 7.27
CA ALA A 47 -2.13 1.86 7.50
C ALA A 47 -1.32 2.06 6.22
N PHE A 48 -1.21 1.03 5.37
CA PHE A 48 -0.57 1.12 4.07
C PHE A 48 -1.23 2.17 3.16
N TYR A 49 -2.56 2.14 3.03
CA TYR A 49 -3.26 3.14 2.21
C TYR A 49 -3.16 4.55 2.78
N ALA A 50 -3.18 4.70 4.11
CA ALA A 50 -2.96 5.98 4.77
C ALA A 50 -1.55 6.52 4.49
N PHE A 51 -0.52 5.67 4.61
CA PHE A 51 0.87 6.03 4.34
C PHE A 51 1.09 6.40 2.87
N ALA A 52 0.58 5.59 1.93
CA ALA A 52 0.69 5.84 0.49
C ALA A 52 0.03 7.16 0.05
N ALA A 53 -0.95 7.67 0.81
CA ALA A 53 -1.60 8.95 0.54
C ALA A 53 -0.78 10.17 1.00
N ILE A 54 0.23 10.00 1.87
CA ILE A 54 1.00 11.11 2.45
C ILE A 54 1.77 11.86 1.36
N VAL A 55 2.50 11.15 0.50
CA VAL A 55 3.37 11.81 -0.50
C VAL A 55 2.58 12.69 -1.48
N PRO A 56 1.50 12.19 -2.14
CA PRO A 56 0.69 13.06 -2.99
C PRO A 56 0.01 14.20 -2.22
N LEU A 57 -0.38 13.96 -0.96
CA LEU A 57 -0.98 14.99 -0.11
C LEU A 57 0.01 16.12 0.19
N LEU A 58 1.26 15.80 0.52
CA LEU A 58 2.32 16.80 0.73
C LEU A 58 2.55 17.62 -0.54
N GLY A 59 2.66 16.95 -1.70
CA GLY A 59 2.76 17.63 -2.98
C GLY A 59 1.59 18.57 -3.26
N ALA A 60 0.36 18.12 -2.98
CA ALA A 60 -0.84 18.93 -3.14
C ALA A 60 -0.85 20.16 -2.22
N VAL A 61 -0.47 20.00 -0.94
CA VAL A 61 -0.38 21.11 0.03
C VAL A 61 0.62 22.15 -0.43
N VAL A 62 1.81 21.71 -0.84
CA VAL A 62 2.90 22.62 -1.20
C VAL A 62 2.61 23.35 -2.51
N LEU A 63 2.12 22.63 -3.52
CA LEU A 63 1.70 23.23 -4.78
C LEU A 63 0.53 24.21 -4.58
N SER A 64 -0.40 23.90 -3.65
CA SER A 64 -1.49 24.83 -3.30
C SER A 64 -0.95 26.08 -2.61
N TYR A 65 0.03 25.93 -1.72
CA TYR A 65 0.66 27.06 -1.03
C TYR A 65 1.45 27.94 -2.00
N GLY A 66 2.16 27.35 -2.96
CA GLY A 66 2.87 28.05 -4.04
C GLY A 66 1.97 28.81 -5.03
N LEU A 67 0.63 28.66 -4.96
CA LEU A 67 -0.30 29.53 -5.71
C LEU A 67 -0.43 30.93 -5.10
N PHE A 68 -0.19 31.05 -3.79
CA PHE A 68 -0.41 32.28 -3.03
C PHE A 68 0.87 32.86 -2.43
N ALA A 69 1.93 32.05 -2.32
CA ALA A 69 3.22 32.43 -1.75
C ALA A 69 4.34 32.34 -2.78
N GLU A 70 5.25 33.31 -2.73
CA GLU A 70 6.48 33.31 -3.54
C GLU A 70 7.40 32.16 -3.12
N PRO A 71 8.16 31.54 -4.05
CA PRO A 71 9.01 30.37 -3.75
C PRO A 71 9.97 30.56 -2.56
N GLU A 72 10.48 31.77 -2.35
CA GLU A 72 11.37 32.09 -1.24
C GLU A 72 10.64 32.17 0.11
N THR A 73 9.38 32.66 0.12
CA THR A 73 8.51 32.60 1.30
C THR A 73 8.09 31.16 1.61
N VAL A 74 7.86 30.35 0.57
CA VAL A 74 7.58 28.92 0.74
C VAL A 74 8.75 28.21 1.37
N ARG A 75 9.96 28.38 0.82
CA ARG A 75 11.19 27.79 1.32
C ARG A 75 11.47 28.22 2.77
N SER A 76 11.41 29.52 3.06
CA SER A 76 11.66 30.04 4.40
C SER A 76 10.66 29.48 5.43
N ASN A 77 9.36 29.44 5.11
CA ASN A 77 8.36 28.91 6.04
C ASN A 77 8.48 27.40 6.23
N VAL A 78 8.83 26.66 5.17
CA VAL A 78 9.15 25.22 5.25
C VAL A 78 10.36 25.02 6.16
N GLU A 79 11.46 25.74 5.97
CA GLU A 79 12.64 25.65 6.83
C GLU A 79 12.33 25.95 8.31
N HIS A 80 11.48 26.93 8.61
CA HIS A 80 11.05 27.22 10.00
C HIS A 80 10.20 26.12 10.61
N VAL A 81 9.30 25.49 9.84
CA VAL A 81 8.46 24.38 10.30
C VAL A 81 9.30 23.11 10.50
N PHE A 82 10.26 22.86 9.61
CA PHE A 82 11.12 21.69 9.66
C PHE A 82 12.38 21.86 10.52
N ALA A 83 12.66 23.06 11.04
CA ALA A 83 13.73 23.28 12.02
C ALA A 83 13.55 22.49 13.32
N ALA A 84 12.31 22.10 13.64
CA ALA A 84 11.97 21.23 14.77
C ALA A 84 11.96 19.73 14.41
N VAL A 85 12.18 19.38 13.14
CA VAL A 85 12.13 18.02 12.60
C VAL A 85 13.57 17.53 12.33
N PRO A 86 13.92 16.25 12.61
CA PRO A 86 15.24 15.70 12.30
C PRO A 86 15.64 15.94 10.84
N ARG A 87 16.94 16.21 10.60
CA ARG A 87 17.46 16.62 9.27
C ARG A 87 17.13 15.63 8.17
N GLU A 88 17.00 14.35 8.51
CA GLU A 88 16.75 13.23 7.61
C GLU A 88 15.33 13.22 7.03
N ALA A 89 14.33 13.74 7.77
CA ALA A 89 12.98 13.91 7.24
C ALA A 89 12.85 15.21 6.43
N ALA A 90 13.67 16.21 6.75
CA ALA A 90 13.73 17.46 5.99
C ALA A 90 14.32 17.24 4.60
N THR A 91 15.38 16.45 4.41
CA THR A 91 16.00 16.21 3.10
C THR A 91 15.05 15.54 2.11
N ILE A 92 14.34 14.48 2.52
CA ILE A 92 13.39 13.75 1.66
C ILE A 92 12.25 14.68 1.18
N ILE A 93 11.72 15.49 2.09
CA ILE A 93 10.62 16.41 1.76
C ILE A 93 11.14 17.56 0.91
N THR A 94 12.33 18.11 1.22
CA THR A 94 12.91 19.25 0.50
C THR A 94 13.33 18.86 -0.91
N GLU A 95 13.94 17.68 -1.12
CA GLU A 95 14.32 17.17 -2.45
C GLU A 95 13.09 16.93 -3.32
N GLN A 96 12.02 16.35 -2.76
CA GLN A 96 10.76 16.21 -3.50
C GLN A 96 10.07 17.56 -3.73
N LEU A 97 10.16 18.50 -2.78
CA LEU A 97 9.65 19.86 -2.94
C LEU A 97 10.32 20.58 -4.11
N VAL A 98 11.65 20.55 -4.12
CA VAL A 98 12.48 21.24 -5.10
C VAL A 98 12.26 20.60 -6.46
N THR A 99 12.21 19.27 -6.55
CA THR A 99 11.89 18.57 -7.81
C THR A 99 10.53 18.98 -8.36
N VAL A 100 9.50 19.09 -7.52
CA VAL A 100 8.14 19.46 -7.94
C VAL A 100 8.03 20.94 -8.34
N VAL A 101 8.75 21.83 -7.65
CA VAL A 101 8.78 23.27 -7.93
C VAL A 101 9.63 23.60 -9.16
N GLU A 102 10.79 22.96 -9.33
CA GLU A 102 11.72 23.20 -10.43
C GLU A 102 11.23 22.63 -11.76
N THR A 103 10.61 21.44 -11.74
CA THR A 103 9.98 20.83 -12.93
C THR A 103 8.75 21.63 -13.39
N SER A 104 8.26 22.58 -12.58
CA SER A 104 7.03 23.33 -12.81
C SER A 104 7.20 24.73 -13.42
N LYS A 105 8.39 25.16 -13.87
CA LYS A 105 8.51 26.42 -14.66
C LYS A 105 7.69 26.29 -15.97
N GLY A 106 6.45 26.78 -15.95
CA GLY A 106 5.50 26.80 -17.07
C GLY A 106 4.33 25.80 -17.01
N LYS A 107 4.24 24.90 -16.02
CA LYS A 107 3.16 23.89 -15.90
C LYS A 107 2.57 23.70 -14.47
N GLN A 108 2.78 24.66 -13.56
CA GLN A 108 2.32 24.59 -12.15
C GLN A 108 0.86 24.11 -11.96
N GLY A 109 -0.07 24.53 -12.83
CA GLY A 109 -1.47 24.11 -12.74
C GLY A 109 -1.72 22.62 -12.99
N LEU A 110 -1.01 22.00 -13.94
CA LEU A 110 -1.21 20.58 -14.27
C LEU A 110 -0.63 19.68 -13.16
N GLY A 111 0.54 20.02 -12.62
CA GLY A 111 1.17 19.29 -11.52
C GLY A 111 0.30 19.29 -10.26
N LEU A 112 -0.31 20.44 -9.92
CA LEU A 112 -1.23 20.56 -8.79
C LEU A 112 -2.47 19.68 -8.96
N ILE A 113 -3.08 19.69 -10.16
CA ILE A 113 -4.24 18.84 -10.45
C ILE A 113 -3.89 17.36 -10.29
N ILE A 114 -2.73 16.92 -10.80
CA ILE A 114 -2.27 15.54 -10.68
C ILE A 114 -2.02 15.18 -9.21
N ALA A 115 -1.33 16.02 -8.45
CA ALA A 115 -1.05 15.78 -7.04
C ALA A 115 -2.34 15.68 -6.21
N ILE A 116 -3.29 16.60 -6.41
CA ILE A 116 -4.61 16.56 -5.76
C ILE A 116 -5.35 15.28 -6.16
N ALA A 117 -5.36 14.92 -7.45
CA ALA A 117 -6.05 13.72 -7.93
C ALA A 117 -5.48 12.44 -7.29
N LEU A 118 -4.16 12.33 -7.19
CA LEU A 118 -3.48 11.20 -6.55
C LEU A 118 -3.72 11.17 -5.04
N ALA A 119 -3.64 12.32 -4.35
CA ALA A 119 -3.93 12.43 -2.92
C ALA A 119 -5.36 12.03 -2.62
N PHE A 120 -6.30 12.52 -3.42
CA PHE A 120 -7.71 12.21 -3.28
C PHE A 120 -8.02 10.75 -3.59
N TYR A 121 -7.37 10.17 -4.59
CA TYR A 121 -7.46 8.74 -4.89
C TYR A 121 -6.95 7.89 -3.71
N GLY A 122 -5.78 8.20 -3.16
CA GLY A 122 -5.20 7.52 -2.00
C GLY A 122 -6.11 7.62 -0.77
N ALA A 123 -6.60 8.81 -0.45
CA ALA A 123 -7.53 9.05 0.65
C ALA A 123 -8.85 8.26 0.47
N THR A 124 -9.39 8.21 -0.75
CA THR A 124 -10.59 7.42 -1.07
C THR A 124 -10.34 5.92 -0.89
N LYS A 125 -9.14 5.42 -1.22
CA LYS A 125 -8.75 4.02 -0.97
C LYS A 125 -8.63 3.72 0.52
N GLY A 126 -8.04 4.61 1.32
CA GLY A 126 -8.02 4.50 2.77
C GLY A 126 -9.43 4.46 3.37
N ALA A 127 -10.33 5.36 2.93
CA ALA A 127 -11.72 5.37 3.36
C ALA A 127 -12.46 4.08 2.97
N SER A 128 -12.22 3.56 1.78
CA SER A 128 -12.75 2.26 1.34
C SER A 128 -12.25 1.12 2.21
N ALA A 129 -10.97 1.09 2.56
CA ALA A 129 -10.40 0.08 3.45
C ALA A 129 -11.03 0.13 4.86
N ILE A 130 -11.24 1.32 5.42
CA ILE A 130 -11.93 1.50 6.70
C ILE A 130 -13.35 0.95 6.64
N VAL A 131 -14.13 1.29 5.61
CA VAL A 131 -15.51 0.79 5.45
C VAL A 131 -15.54 -0.73 5.31
N THR A 132 -14.63 -1.31 4.52
CA THR A 132 -14.49 -2.75 4.39
C THR A 132 -14.14 -3.41 5.72
N ALA A 133 -13.20 -2.84 6.47
CA ALA A 133 -12.81 -3.34 7.79
C ALA A 133 -13.94 -3.27 8.82
N LEU A 134 -14.72 -2.18 8.79
CA LEU A 134 -15.91 -2.05 9.62
C LEU A 134 -16.98 -3.06 9.22
N ASN A 135 -17.20 -3.32 7.93
CA ASN A 135 -18.10 -4.39 7.51
C ASN A 135 -17.64 -5.75 8.04
N VAL A 136 -16.33 -6.06 8.00
CA VAL A 136 -15.78 -7.28 8.59
C VAL A 136 -16.07 -7.36 10.09
N ALA A 137 -15.73 -6.34 10.86
CA ALA A 137 -15.90 -6.35 12.32
C ALA A 137 -17.37 -6.50 12.77
N TYR A 138 -18.31 -5.99 11.98
CA TYR A 138 -19.74 -6.16 12.25
C TYR A 138 -20.34 -7.43 11.60
N GLY A 139 -19.54 -8.26 10.92
CA GLY A 139 -20.02 -9.49 10.25
C GLY A 139 -20.93 -9.22 9.04
N GLU A 140 -20.77 -8.09 8.38
CA GLU A 140 -21.65 -7.58 7.33
C GLU A 140 -20.99 -7.63 5.95
N THR A 141 -21.83 -7.67 4.91
CA THR A 141 -21.38 -7.61 3.51
C THR A 141 -21.85 -6.31 2.87
N GLU A 142 -21.00 -5.70 2.06
CA GLU A 142 -21.32 -4.44 1.38
C GLU A 142 -22.36 -4.64 0.26
N ARG A 143 -23.57 -4.12 0.45
CA ARG A 143 -24.66 -4.18 -0.54
C ARG A 143 -25.03 -2.81 -1.10
N ARG A 144 -24.43 -1.71 -0.61
CA ARG A 144 -24.72 -0.37 -1.13
C ARG A 144 -24.26 -0.26 -2.57
N GLY A 145 -25.09 0.36 -3.41
CA GLY A 145 -24.74 0.62 -4.80
C GLY A 145 -23.53 1.54 -4.93
N PHE A 146 -22.82 1.44 -6.06
CA PHE A 146 -21.58 2.17 -6.37
C PHE A 146 -21.60 3.66 -5.99
N PHE A 147 -22.68 4.37 -6.29
CA PHE A 147 -22.78 5.80 -5.99
C PHE A 147 -22.89 6.10 -4.48
N ARG A 148 -23.66 5.30 -3.74
CA ARG A 148 -23.86 5.51 -2.29
C ARG A 148 -22.59 5.23 -1.51
N VAL A 149 -21.88 4.16 -1.87
CA VAL A 149 -20.64 3.78 -1.18
C VAL A 149 -19.51 4.77 -1.49
N ASN A 150 -19.40 5.27 -2.73
CA ASN A 150 -18.42 6.31 -3.05
C ASN A 150 -18.72 7.64 -2.35
N LEU A 151 -20.00 8.03 -2.26
CA LEU A 151 -20.39 9.22 -1.50
C LEU A 151 -20.01 9.09 -0.02
N LEU A 152 -20.17 7.89 0.56
CA LEU A 152 -19.67 7.62 1.91
C LEU A 152 -18.15 7.81 1.98
N TYR A 153 -17.37 7.23 1.06
CA TYR A 153 -15.91 7.41 1.05
C TYR A 153 -15.52 8.89 1.01
N PHE A 154 -16.16 9.70 0.14
CA PHE A 154 -15.92 11.14 0.09
C PHE A 154 -16.30 11.86 1.38
N ALA A 155 -17.43 11.49 1.99
CA ALA A 155 -17.83 12.03 3.28
C ALA A 155 -16.83 11.68 4.40
N LEU A 156 -16.25 10.47 4.38
CA LEU A 156 -15.22 10.07 5.32
C LEU A 156 -13.92 10.87 5.14
N VAL A 157 -13.48 11.04 3.89
CA VAL A 157 -12.29 11.86 3.60
C VAL A 157 -12.51 13.31 4.03
N ALA A 158 -13.65 13.90 3.67
CA ALA A 158 -13.99 15.27 4.06
C ALA A 158 -14.11 15.43 5.58
N GLY A 159 -14.70 14.44 6.26
CA GLY A 159 -14.78 14.40 7.72
C GLY A 159 -13.41 14.30 8.38
N GLY A 160 -12.51 13.48 7.86
CA GLY A 160 -11.12 13.39 8.33
C GLY A 160 -10.36 14.71 8.19
N VAL A 161 -10.47 15.36 7.02
CA VAL A 161 -9.89 16.70 6.79
C VAL A 161 -10.47 17.72 7.76
N PHE A 162 -11.79 17.72 7.97
CA PHE A 162 -12.45 18.60 8.94
C PHE A 162 -11.93 18.38 10.37
N LEU A 163 -11.72 17.13 10.79
CA LEU A 163 -11.16 16.83 12.11
C LEU A 163 -9.71 17.32 12.28
N ILE A 164 -8.89 17.24 11.22
CA ILE A 164 -7.53 17.80 11.23
C ILE A 164 -7.58 19.32 11.40
N PHE A 165 -8.42 20.02 10.63
CA PHE A 165 -8.59 21.47 10.77
C PHE A 165 -9.15 21.86 12.15
N LEU A 166 -10.09 21.07 12.68
CA LEU A 166 -10.64 21.28 14.01
C LEU A 166 -9.57 21.11 15.10
N ALA A 167 -8.68 20.11 14.98
CA ALA A 167 -7.57 19.92 15.91
C ALA A 167 -6.60 21.11 15.88
N ILE A 168 -6.22 21.59 14.68
CA ILE A 168 -5.36 22.78 14.53
C ILE A 168 -6.04 24.02 15.10
N ALA A 169 -7.31 24.25 14.76
CA ALA A 169 -8.07 25.40 15.27
C ALA A 169 -8.20 25.35 16.80
N SER A 170 -8.39 24.16 17.38
CA SER A 170 -8.49 23.97 18.82
C SER A 170 -7.17 24.31 19.54
N THR A 171 -6.01 23.90 19.01
CA THR A 171 -4.72 24.24 19.62
C THR A 171 -4.39 25.73 19.47
N THR A 172 -4.71 26.34 18.32
CA THR A 172 -4.60 27.80 18.14
C THR A 172 -5.52 28.56 19.10
N LEU A 173 -6.77 28.12 19.25
CA LEU A 173 -7.72 28.72 20.17
C LEU A 173 -7.24 28.63 21.62
N LEU A 174 -6.66 27.50 22.02
CA LEU A 174 -6.06 27.35 23.35
C LEU A 174 -4.92 28.36 23.56
N GLY A 175 -3.99 28.48 22.61
CA GLY A 175 -2.91 29.48 22.70
C GLY A 175 -3.42 30.92 22.77
N PHE A 176 -4.47 31.24 22.01
CA PHE A 176 -5.13 32.54 22.07
C PHE A 176 -5.80 32.80 23.43
N LEU A 177 -6.53 31.82 23.97
CA LEU A 177 -7.16 31.93 25.29
C LEU A 177 -6.12 32.16 26.39
N GLU A 178 -4.98 31.46 26.34
CA GLU A 178 -3.86 31.69 27.26
C GLU A 178 -3.31 33.12 27.14
N SER A 179 -3.22 33.67 25.92
CA SER A 179 -2.75 35.03 25.68
C SER A 179 -3.67 36.13 26.22
N LEU A 180 -4.98 35.86 26.39
CA LEU A 180 -5.95 36.80 26.95
C LEU A 180 -5.88 36.90 28.48
N VAL A 181 -5.29 35.91 29.14
CA VAL A 181 -5.16 35.83 30.61
C VAL A 181 -3.70 35.64 31.03
N PRO A 182 -2.78 36.56 30.66
CA PRO A 182 -1.35 36.40 30.92
C PRO A 182 -0.97 36.45 32.40
N ARG A 183 -1.90 36.82 33.29
CA ARG A 183 -1.74 36.83 34.75
C ARG A 183 -2.59 35.79 35.48
N ALA A 184 -3.20 34.85 34.74
CA ALA A 184 -3.95 33.77 35.35
C ALA A 184 -3.03 32.88 36.20
N SER A 185 -3.61 32.25 37.23
CA SER A 185 -2.89 31.23 38.00
C SER A 185 -2.61 29.99 37.14
N ASP A 186 -1.54 29.26 37.45
CA ASP A 186 -1.18 28.00 36.76
C ASP A 186 -2.32 26.97 36.80
N VAL A 187 -3.11 26.98 37.87
CA VAL A 187 -4.30 26.14 38.02
C VAL A 187 -5.33 26.47 36.95
N LEU A 188 -5.62 27.76 36.71
CA LEU A 188 -6.59 28.17 35.69
C LEU A 188 -6.10 27.83 34.28
N LEU A 189 -4.82 28.06 33.97
CA LEU A 189 -4.23 27.69 32.68
C LEU A 189 -4.28 26.17 32.45
N THR A 190 -3.98 25.37 33.48
CA THR A 190 -4.09 23.91 33.42
C THR A 190 -5.53 23.47 33.18
N LEU A 191 -6.50 24.07 33.86
CA LEU A 191 -7.93 23.79 33.65
C LEU A 191 -8.38 24.11 32.22
N ILE A 192 -7.93 25.24 31.65
CA ILE A 192 -8.21 25.61 30.25
C ILE A 192 -7.66 24.54 29.29
N ARG A 193 -6.41 24.11 29.49
CA ARG A 193 -5.79 23.05 28.69
C ARG A 193 -6.55 21.73 28.78
N VAL A 194 -6.85 21.28 29.99
CA VAL A 194 -7.60 20.03 30.24
C VAL A 194 -8.98 20.11 29.58
N ALA A 195 -9.68 21.23 29.71
CA ALA A 195 -10.98 21.43 29.06
C ALA A 195 -10.89 21.39 27.53
N GLY A 196 -9.86 21.99 26.94
CA GLY A 196 -9.62 21.95 25.49
C GLY A 196 -9.32 20.54 24.98
N TYR A 197 -8.43 19.80 25.66
CA TYR A 197 -8.15 18.41 25.29
C TYR A 197 -9.36 17.50 25.51
N ALA A 198 -10.16 17.72 26.56
CA ALA A 198 -11.40 16.99 26.79
C ALA A 198 -12.42 17.26 25.67
N LEU A 199 -12.54 18.50 25.21
CA LEU A 199 -13.40 18.86 24.07
C LEU A 199 -12.94 18.16 22.79
N LEU A 200 -11.64 18.18 22.50
CA LEU A 200 -11.08 17.46 21.34
C LEU A 200 -11.32 15.95 21.45
N GLY A 201 -11.13 15.36 22.62
CA GLY A 201 -11.44 13.95 22.90
C GLY A 201 -12.92 13.63 22.65
N ALA A 202 -13.83 14.51 23.07
CA ALA A 202 -15.27 14.35 22.81
C ALA A 202 -15.60 14.38 21.31
N PHE A 203 -14.92 15.21 20.52
CA PHE A 203 -15.02 15.19 19.05
C PHE A 203 -14.52 13.88 18.45
N VAL A 204 -13.39 13.33 18.93
CA VAL A 204 -12.86 12.06 18.46
C VAL A 204 -13.81 10.89 18.80
N VAL A 205 -14.36 10.85 20.02
CA VAL A 205 -15.38 9.86 20.41
C VAL A 205 -16.61 9.98 19.49
N THR A 206 -17.07 11.20 19.21
CA THR A 206 -18.22 11.46 18.34
C THR A 206 -17.93 11.02 16.91
N ALA A 207 -16.74 11.30 16.39
CA ALA A 207 -16.30 10.86 15.07
C ALA A 207 -16.27 9.34 14.97
N ALA A 208 -15.68 8.65 15.95
CA ALA A 208 -15.67 7.19 16.01
C ALA A 208 -17.11 6.63 16.03
N ALA A 209 -18.01 7.20 16.83
CA ALA A 209 -19.41 6.79 16.90
C ALA A 209 -20.13 6.99 15.56
N ILE A 210 -19.87 8.10 14.86
CA ILE A 210 -20.39 8.35 13.50
C ILE A 210 -19.87 7.27 12.54
N LEU A 211 -18.57 6.97 12.56
CA LEU A 211 -17.98 5.94 11.70
C LEU A 211 -18.58 4.56 11.98
N TYR A 212 -18.74 4.16 13.24
CA TYR A 212 -19.36 2.89 13.60
C TYR A 212 -20.85 2.83 13.23
N ARG A 213 -21.55 3.97 13.19
CA ARG A 213 -22.96 4.04 12.83
C ARG A 213 -23.20 3.99 11.31
N PHE A 214 -22.36 4.66 10.53
CA PHE A 214 -22.59 4.87 9.09
C PHE A 214 -21.61 4.13 8.19
N GLY A 215 -20.46 3.71 8.73
CA GLY A 215 -19.45 2.92 8.04
C GLY A 215 -20.00 1.58 7.58
N PRO A 216 -20.47 0.70 8.48
CA PRO A 216 -20.99 -0.63 8.09
C PRO A 216 -22.32 -0.56 7.31
N ASP A 217 -22.56 -1.51 6.40
CA ASP A 217 -23.82 -1.65 5.64
C ASP A 217 -24.90 -2.44 6.39
N ARG A 218 -25.35 -1.88 7.51
CA ARG A 218 -26.35 -2.51 8.39
C ARG A 218 -27.43 -1.54 8.86
N ARG A 219 -28.42 -2.07 9.58
CA ARG A 219 -29.42 -1.25 10.27
C ARG A 219 -28.73 -0.43 11.35
N LYS A 220 -29.00 0.87 11.37
CA LYS A 220 -28.31 1.81 12.27
C LYS A 220 -28.68 1.48 13.73
N PRO A 221 -27.71 1.12 14.60
CA PRO A 221 -27.98 0.85 16.02
C PRO A 221 -28.40 2.13 16.74
N SER A 222 -28.74 2.08 18.03
CA SER A 222 -28.91 3.31 18.82
C SER A 222 -27.54 3.91 19.18
N TRP A 223 -27.46 5.23 19.39
CA TRP A 223 -26.19 5.89 19.75
C TRP A 223 -25.60 5.37 21.07
N VAL A 224 -26.44 4.93 22.00
CA VAL A 224 -26.04 4.44 23.32
C VAL A 224 -25.25 3.12 23.21
N TRP A 225 -25.59 2.26 22.25
CA TRP A 225 -24.87 1.00 22.03
C TRP A 225 -23.48 1.19 21.41
N LEU A 226 -23.25 2.33 20.76
CA LEU A 226 -21.95 2.64 20.14
C LEU A 226 -20.97 3.30 21.12
N SER A 227 -21.47 3.91 22.19
CA SER A 227 -20.63 4.70 23.11
C SER A 227 -19.52 3.90 23.79
N PRO A 228 -19.71 2.63 24.22
CA PRO A 228 -18.64 1.91 24.90
C PRO A 228 -17.43 1.66 23.99
N GLY A 229 -17.64 1.18 22.77
CA GLY A 229 -16.58 0.97 21.79
C GLY A 229 -15.94 2.27 21.33
N SER A 230 -16.70 3.33 21.10
CA SER A 230 -16.12 4.64 20.71
C SER A 230 -15.27 5.25 21.82
N LEU A 231 -15.71 5.14 23.07
CA LEU A 231 -14.93 5.59 24.22
C LEU A 231 -13.70 4.72 24.43
N ALA A 232 -13.83 3.39 24.40
CA ALA A 232 -12.73 2.45 24.54
C ALA A 232 -11.66 2.66 23.45
N ALA A 233 -12.07 2.77 22.18
CA ALA A 233 -11.16 3.07 21.08
C ALA A 233 -10.40 4.38 21.31
N THR A 234 -11.10 5.44 21.73
CA THR A 234 -10.46 6.74 21.97
C THR A 234 -9.47 6.68 23.14
N MET A 235 -9.86 6.05 24.26
CA MET A 235 -9.00 5.91 25.43
C MET A 235 -7.77 5.04 25.13
N LEU A 236 -7.96 3.91 24.45
CA LEU A 236 -6.86 3.05 24.01
C LEU A 236 -5.98 3.76 22.98
N TRP A 237 -6.54 4.61 22.13
CA TRP A 237 -5.78 5.35 21.12
C TRP A 237 -4.93 6.45 21.76
N LEU A 238 -5.45 7.16 22.77
CA LEU A 238 -4.68 8.12 23.57
C LEU A 238 -3.57 7.41 24.36
N GLY A 239 -3.90 6.31 25.04
CA GLY A 239 -2.91 5.48 25.74
C GLY A 239 -1.87 4.90 24.80
N GLY A 240 -2.29 4.41 23.64
CA GLY A 240 -1.43 3.89 22.58
C GLY A 240 -0.52 4.96 21.99
N THR A 241 -1.02 6.18 21.78
CA THR A 241 -0.21 7.32 21.32
C THR A 241 0.84 7.73 22.34
N ALA A 242 0.47 7.82 23.62
CA ALA A 242 1.43 8.11 24.70
C ALA A 242 2.47 6.99 24.86
N GLY A 243 2.02 5.73 24.89
CA GLY A 243 2.90 4.56 24.97
C GLY A 243 3.82 4.43 23.75
N PHE A 244 3.32 4.74 22.56
CA PHE A 244 4.12 4.78 21.34
C PHE A 244 5.17 5.89 21.39
N GLY A 245 4.83 7.05 21.96
CA GLY A 245 5.80 8.12 22.23
C GLY A 245 6.95 7.66 23.12
N VAL A 246 6.64 6.94 24.21
CA VAL A 246 7.66 6.32 25.09
C VAL A 246 8.47 5.27 24.33
N TYR A 247 7.82 4.43 23.51
CA TYR A 247 8.50 3.43 22.69
C TYR A 247 9.53 4.10 21.77
N VAL A 248 9.11 5.10 20.98
CA VAL A 248 9.98 5.83 20.04
C VAL A 248 11.10 6.57 20.76
N SER A 249 10.84 7.21 21.92
CA SER A 249 11.89 7.93 22.66
C SER A 249 13.00 7.01 23.18
N ASN A 250 12.67 5.75 23.48
CA ASN A 250 13.66 4.75 23.89
C ASN A 250 14.30 4.01 22.69
N PHE A 251 13.72 4.15 21.50
CA PHE A 251 14.17 3.50 20.25
C PHE A 251 15.33 4.24 19.54
N GLY A 252 15.87 5.30 20.16
CA GLY A 252 16.77 6.29 19.56
C GLY A 252 18.08 5.79 18.91
N ASN A 253 18.44 4.51 19.05
CA ASN A 253 19.61 3.93 18.37
C ASN A 253 19.31 3.26 17.02
N TYR A 254 18.05 2.96 16.67
CA TYR A 254 17.72 2.32 15.38
C TYR A 254 17.84 3.27 14.18
N GLY A 255 17.67 4.58 14.40
CA GLY A 255 17.89 5.58 13.35
C GLY A 255 19.34 5.63 12.87
N ALA A 256 20.31 5.21 13.70
CA ALA A 256 21.72 5.13 13.31
C ALA A 256 22.02 3.98 12.34
N THR A 257 21.26 2.88 12.41
CA THR A 257 21.46 1.69 11.57
C THR A 257 20.58 1.71 10.32
N TYR A 258 19.34 2.20 10.42
CA TYR A 258 18.35 2.13 9.34
C TYR A 258 18.01 3.50 8.71
N GLY A 259 18.57 4.61 9.22
CA GLY A 259 18.38 5.94 8.66
C GLY A 259 16.90 6.29 8.43
N SER A 260 16.58 6.78 7.23
CA SER A 260 15.22 7.18 6.81
C SER A 260 14.21 6.02 6.81
N LEU A 261 14.66 4.77 6.68
CA LEU A 261 13.77 3.61 6.69
C LEU A 261 13.10 3.41 8.06
N SER A 262 13.81 3.73 9.15
CA SER A 262 13.22 3.68 10.50
C SER A 262 12.05 4.66 10.67
N ALA A 263 12.08 5.82 10.01
CA ALA A 263 10.99 6.79 10.06
C ALA A 263 9.71 6.24 9.40
N VAL A 264 9.88 5.54 8.29
CA VAL A 264 8.78 4.85 7.59
C VAL A 264 8.19 3.74 8.47
N ILE A 265 9.04 2.91 9.08
CA ILE A 265 8.61 1.83 9.98
C ILE A 265 7.86 2.38 11.19
N VAL A 266 8.38 3.42 11.84
CA VAL A 266 7.75 4.09 12.99
C VAL A 266 6.38 4.64 12.58
N MET A 267 6.29 5.35 11.45
CA MET A 267 5.03 5.89 10.95
C MET A 267 4.00 4.79 10.66
N LEU A 268 4.40 3.75 9.92
CA LEU A 268 3.52 2.62 9.60
C LEU A 268 3.06 1.89 10.85
N THR A 269 3.93 1.71 11.85
CA THR A 269 3.59 1.08 13.12
C THR A 269 2.56 1.92 13.89
N TRP A 270 2.73 3.24 13.92
CA TRP A 270 1.77 4.13 14.58
C TRP A 270 0.41 4.15 13.86
N LEU A 271 0.40 4.20 12.53
CA LEU A 271 -0.82 4.14 11.72
C LEU A 271 -1.53 2.78 11.89
N TRP A 272 -0.76 1.69 11.89
CA TRP A 272 -1.26 0.34 12.15
C TRP A 272 -1.89 0.23 13.53
N LEU A 273 -1.19 0.68 14.57
CA LEU A 273 -1.71 0.67 15.94
C LEU A 273 -3.00 1.49 16.06
N SER A 274 -3.04 2.66 15.40
CA SER A 274 -4.22 3.52 15.38
C SER A 274 -5.42 2.84 14.72
N ALA A 275 -5.22 2.24 13.54
CA ALA A 275 -6.25 1.50 12.84
C ALA A 275 -6.71 0.26 13.63
N PHE A 276 -5.77 -0.47 14.25
CA PHE A 276 -6.07 -1.64 15.07
C PHE A 276 -6.95 -1.28 16.28
N VAL A 277 -6.58 -0.26 17.05
CA VAL A 277 -7.37 0.19 18.20
C VAL A 277 -8.75 0.70 17.79
N PHE A 278 -8.83 1.41 16.66
CA PHE A 278 -10.11 1.83 16.10
C PHE A 278 -11.01 0.64 15.73
N LEU A 279 -10.46 -0.42 15.12
CA LEU A 279 -11.24 -1.62 14.79
C LEU A 279 -11.59 -2.46 16.02
N LEU A 280 -10.71 -2.50 17.03
CA LEU A 280 -10.99 -3.16 18.30
C LEU A 280 -12.21 -2.55 19.01
N GLY A 281 -12.41 -1.23 18.92
CA GLY A 281 -13.63 -0.59 19.41
C GLY A 281 -14.88 -0.93 18.58
N ALA A 282 -14.73 -1.20 17.29
CA ALA A 282 -15.82 -1.66 16.45
C ALA A 282 -16.25 -3.09 16.83
N GLU A 283 -15.29 -3.99 17.04
CA GLU A 283 -15.51 -5.36 17.54
C GLU A 283 -16.20 -5.37 18.90
N LEU A 284 -15.74 -4.51 19.82
CA LEU A 284 -16.37 -4.39 21.13
C LEU A 284 -17.86 -4.01 21.01
N ASN A 285 -18.18 -3.07 20.13
CA ASN A 285 -19.57 -2.68 19.89
C ASN A 285 -20.37 -3.82 19.23
N ALA A 286 -19.80 -4.50 18.23
CA ALA A 286 -20.44 -5.64 17.59
C ALA A 286 -20.76 -6.75 18.61
N GLU A 287 -19.82 -7.03 19.53
CA GLU A 287 -19.95 -8.06 20.54
C GLU A 287 -20.95 -7.70 21.65
N LEU A 288 -21.02 -6.42 22.02
CA LEU A 288 -22.04 -5.92 22.94
C LEU A 288 -23.46 -6.09 22.38
N GLU A 289 -23.63 -5.85 21.07
CA GLU A 289 -24.91 -6.07 20.40
C GLU A 289 -25.25 -7.57 20.34
N ARG A 290 -24.27 -8.42 19.96
CA ARG A 290 -24.44 -9.90 19.96
C ARG A 290 -24.83 -10.44 21.33
N GLN A 291 -24.27 -9.91 22.42
CA GLN A 291 -24.58 -10.31 23.79
C GLN A 291 -26.07 -10.12 24.15
N VAL A 292 -26.69 -9.07 23.62
CA VAL A 292 -28.05 -8.65 24.00
C VAL A 292 -29.10 -9.28 23.10
N GLU A 293 -28.74 -9.49 21.83
CA GLU A 293 -29.56 -10.25 20.88
C GLU A 293 -29.61 -11.75 21.20
N GLY A 294 -28.70 -12.23 22.07
CA GLY A 294 -28.59 -13.61 22.52
C GLY A 294 -27.82 -14.45 21.49
N GLU A 295 -26.83 -15.21 21.94
CA GLU A 295 -26.14 -16.18 21.09
C GLU A 295 -27.16 -17.19 20.54
N GLY A 296 -27.48 -17.07 19.25
CA GLY A 296 -28.28 -18.05 18.52
C GLY A 296 -29.80 -17.85 18.60
N ALA A 297 -30.34 -17.15 17.59
CA ALA A 297 -31.25 -17.88 16.71
C ALA A 297 -30.47 -19.04 16.06
N GLU A 298 -30.11 -20.04 16.87
CA GLU A 298 -29.92 -21.37 16.37
C GLU A 298 -31.20 -21.64 15.59
N ALA A 299 -31.06 -21.99 14.32
CA ALA A 299 -32.18 -22.37 13.49
C ALA A 299 -32.88 -23.55 14.16
N GLN A 300 -33.79 -23.27 15.09
CA GLN A 300 -34.82 -24.21 15.49
C GLN A 300 -35.58 -24.45 14.18
N PRO A 301 -35.57 -25.68 13.64
CA PRO A 301 -36.59 -26.02 12.69
C PRO A 301 -37.89 -25.71 13.42
N SER A 302 -38.71 -24.87 12.82
CA SER A 302 -40.04 -24.56 13.31
C SER A 302 -40.81 -25.87 13.49
N THR A 303 -40.67 -26.52 14.63
CA THR A 303 -41.56 -27.55 15.10
C THR A 303 -42.69 -26.78 15.77
N SER A 304 -43.54 -26.19 14.92
CA SER A 304 -44.90 -25.91 15.34
C SER A 304 -45.46 -27.24 15.86
N PRO A 305 -45.98 -27.30 17.10
CA PRO A 305 -46.67 -28.49 17.54
C PRO A 305 -47.91 -28.63 16.66
N LEU A 306 -47.91 -29.65 15.81
CA LEU A 306 -49.12 -30.08 15.11
C LEU A 306 -50.17 -30.37 16.19
N SER A 307 -51.12 -29.45 16.34
CA SER A 307 -52.32 -29.71 17.10
C SER A 307 -53.13 -30.74 16.31
N ASP A 308 -53.22 -31.94 16.86
CA ASP A 308 -54.15 -32.97 16.43
C ASP A 308 -55.58 -32.40 16.39
N SER A 309 -56.21 -32.50 15.21
CA SER A 309 -57.65 -32.44 15.08
C SER A 309 -58.06 -33.35 13.92
N PRO A 310 -58.85 -34.42 14.16
CA PRO A 310 -59.14 -35.42 13.16
C PRO A 310 -60.46 -35.08 12.46
N HIS A 311 -60.42 -34.49 11.26
CA HIS A 311 -61.58 -34.53 10.37
C HIS A 311 -61.16 -34.68 8.91
N GLY A 312 -61.54 -35.82 8.34
CA GLY A 312 -61.29 -36.19 6.96
C GLY A 312 -62.08 -35.36 5.96
N ARG A 313 -61.46 -35.22 4.79
CA ARG A 313 -62.11 -35.25 3.47
C ARG A 313 -61.07 -35.60 2.41
N THR A 314 -61.53 -36.34 1.42
CA THR A 314 -60.83 -37.07 0.35
C THR A 314 -59.92 -36.20 -0.54
N PRO A 315 -58.88 -36.77 -1.20
CA PRO A 315 -58.00 -36.02 -2.09
C PRO A 315 -58.60 -35.84 -3.49
N ASP A 316 -58.60 -34.60 -3.97
CA ASP A 316 -58.82 -34.22 -5.38
C ASP A 316 -57.46 -34.23 -6.11
N PRO A 317 -57.29 -34.98 -7.21
CA PRO A 317 -56.04 -35.05 -7.95
C PRO A 317 -56.08 -34.12 -9.17
N SER A 318 -55.96 -32.80 -8.97
CA SER A 318 -55.64 -31.89 -10.08
C SER A 318 -55.10 -30.55 -9.61
N GLY A 319 -53.77 -30.39 -9.61
CA GLY A 319 -53.15 -29.10 -9.32
C GLY A 319 -51.62 -29.14 -9.20
N ASP A 320 -50.96 -28.99 -10.35
CA ASP A 320 -49.57 -28.52 -10.59
C ASP A 320 -48.69 -28.18 -9.35
N ASP A 321 -48.10 -29.18 -8.69
CA ASP A 321 -47.07 -28.99 -7.65
C ASP A 321 -45.68 -28.79 -8.29
N ARG A 322 -45.39 -27.56 -8.68
CA ARG A 322 -44.02 -27.13 -8.96
C ARG A 322 -43.32 -26.72 -7.66
N ARG A 323 -42.53 -27.67 -7.15
CA ARG A 323 -41.22 -27.48 -6.48
C ARG A 323 -41.22 -26.67 -5.16
N ALA A 324 -41.42 -27.38 -4.05
CA ALA A 324 -40.69 -27.11 -2.82
C ALA A 324 -39.48 -28.06 -2.76
N ARG A 325 -38.28 -27.54 -3.03
CA ARG A 325 -37.01 -28.29 -2.93
C ARG A 325 -36.35 -27.93 -1.60
N ALA A 326 -36.02 -28.94 -0.80
CA ALA A 326 -35.22 -28.82 0.42
C ALA A 326 -33.85 -28.17 0.12
N PRO A 327 -33.21 -27.48 1.10
CA PRO A 327 -31.85 -26.99 0.90
C PRO A 327 -30.86 -28.17 1.02
N ASP A 328 -30.32 -28.56 -0.13
CA ASP A 328 -29.20 -29.49 -0.24
C ASP A 328 -27.96 -28.88 0.44
N LYS A 329 -27.46 -29.56 1.49
CA LYS A 329 -26.14 -29.30 2.07
C LYS A 329 -25.05 -29.68 1.06
N PHE A 330 -24.05 -28.81 0.90
CA PHE A 330 -22.81 -28.98 0.14
C PHE A 330 -22.95 -29.32 -1.35
N GLY A 331 -22.81 -28.29 -2.18
CA GLY A 331 -22.54 -28.43 -3.61
C GLY A 331 -21.82 -27.17 -4.12
N THR A 332 -20.54 -27.33 -4.44
CA THR A 332 -19.68 -26.34 -5.11
C THR A 332 -20.35 -25.82 -6.38
N ARG A 333 -20.70 -24.53 -6.42
CA ARG A 333 -21.15 -23.86 -7.65
C ARG A 333 -20.07 -22.92 -8.15
N ALA A 334 -19.65 -23.17 -9.39
CA ALA A 334 -18.73 -22.35 -10.17
C ALA A 334 -19.20 -20.88 -10.26
N PRO A 335 -18.27 -19.91 -10.37
CA PRO A 335 -18.61 -18.49 -10.42
C PRO A 335 -19.44 -18.14 -11.67
N PRO A 336 -20.30 -17.11 -11.60
CA PRO A 336 -21.13 -16.71 -12.74
C PRO A 336 -20.25 -16.27 -13.91
N THR A 337 -20.56 -16.80 -15.09
CA THR A 337 -19.87 -16.56 -16.36
C THR A 337 -19.99 -15.09 -16.78
N ASN A 338 -18.85 -14.41 -16.83
CA ASN A 338 -18.69 -13.09 -17.44
C ASN A 338 -18.84 -13.16 -18.97
N GLY A 339 -18.93 -11.99 -19.62
CA GLY A 339 -18.87 -11.84 -21.08
C GLY A 339 -17.65 -12.54 -21.71
N PRO A 340 -17.53 -12.54 -23.05
CA PRO A 340 -16.64 -13.44 -23.76
C PRO A 340 -15.17 -13.30 -23.31
N ALA A 341 -14.71 -14.23 -22.48
CA ALA A 341 -13.36 -14.29 -21.89
C ALA A 341 -12.23 -14.31 -22.94
N TRP A 342 -12.57 -14.61 -24.20
CA TRP A 342 -11.59 -14.57 -25.30
C TRP A 342 -11.13 -13.14 -25.63
N VAL A 343 -11.91 -12.10 -25.35
CA VAL A 343 -11.52 -10.70 -25.62
C VAL A 343 -10.45 -10.22 -24.63
N GLU A 344 -10.58 -10.60 -23.36
CA GLU A 344 -9.60 -10.30 -22.31
C GLU A 344 -8.30 -11.06 -22.55
N GLY A 345 -8.40 -12.35 -22.89
CA GLY A 345 -7.26 -13.15 -23.31
C GLY A 345 -6.55 -12.61 -24.55
N ALA A 346 -7.30 -12.13 -25.55
CA ALA A 346 -6.74 -11.54 -26.76
C ALA A 346 -6.05 -10.18 -26.51
N LEU A 347 -6.62 -9.31 -25.67
CA LEU A 347 -6.02 -8.01 -25.33
C LEU A 347 -4.79 -8.16 -24.43
N CYS A 348 -4.79 -9.11 -23.49
CA CYS A 348 -3.59 -9.47 -22.72
C CYS A 348 -2.52 -10.09 -23.63
N ALA A 349 -2.89 -10.98 -24.56
CA ALA A 349 -1.96 -11.54 -25.53
C ALA A 349 -1.34 -10.47 -26.45
N VAL A 350 -2.12 -9.48 -26.89
CA VAL A 350 -1.63 -8.32 -27.64
C VAL A 350 -0.73 -7.44 -26.78
N GLY A 351 -1.08 -7.19 -25.52
CA GLY A 351 -0.23 -6.47 -24.57
C GLY A 351 1.13 -7.15 -24.36
N LEU A 352 1.13 -8.48 -24.19
CA LEU A 352 2.35 -9.29 -24.09
C LEU A 352 3.15 -9.33 -25.40
N LEU A 353 2.50 -9.39 -26.56
CA LEU A 353 3.16 -9.30 -27.87
C LEU A 353 3.79 -7.92 -28.10
N LEU A 354 3.15 -6.86 -27.61
CA LEU A 354 3.67 -5.50 -27.68
C LEU A 354 4.83 -5.26 -26.70
N LEU A 355 4.82 -5.91 -25.53
CA LEU A 355 5.98 -5.95 -24.61
C LEU A 355 7.15 -6.70 -25.23
N ARG A 356 6.88 -7.87 -25.83
CA ARG A 356 7.90 -8.68 -26.51
C ARG A 356 8.53 -7.95 -27.71
N ASN A 357 7.80 -7.02 -28.34
CA ASN A 357 8.27 -6.20 -29.45
C ASN A 357 8.76 -4.80 -29.03
N GLY A 358 9.11 -4.60 -27.74
CA GLY A 358 9.78 -3.37 -27.27
C GLY A 358 8.91 -2.11 -27.29
N LYS A 359 7.57 -2.23 -27.20
CA LYS A 359 6.64 -1.08 -27.18
C LYS A 359 5.89 -0.95 -25.85
N PRO A 360 6.59 -0.66 -24.73
CA PRO A 360 6.02 -0.70 -23.37
C PRO A 360 4.89 0.31 -23.17
N GLY A 361 5.00 1.51 -23.76
CA GLY A 361 3.93 2.53 -23.68
C GLY A 361 2.63 2.09 -24.33
N LYS A 362 2.67 1.32 -25.43
CA LYS A 362 1.46 0.80 -26.10
C LYS A 362 0.92 -0.45 -25.41
N ALA A 363 1.79 -1.25 -24.81
CA ALA A 363 1.40 -2.38 -23.98
C ALA A 363 0.65 -1.94 -22.71
N ALA A 364 1.15 -0.88 -22.04
CA ALA A 364 0.46 -0.29 -20.90
C ALA A 364 -0.95 0.19 -21.28
N VAL A 365 -1.11 0.84 -22.44
CA VAL A 365 -2.43 1.27 -22.95
C VAL A 365 -3.34 0.09 -23.29
N ALA A 366 -2.81 -0.99 -23.86
CA ALA A 366 -3.60 -2.20 -24.17
C ALA A 366 -4.06 -2.94 -22.91
N ILE A 367 -3.19 -3.06 -21.90
CA ILE A 367 -3.47 -3.70 -20.61
C ILE A 367 -4.46 -2.85 -19.80
N VAL A 368 -4.25 -1.53 -19.74
CA VAL A 368 -5.19 -0.59 -19.11
C VAL A 368 -6.53 -0.58 -19.86
N GLY A 369 -6.51 -0.68 -21.19
CA GLY A 369 -7.70 -0.86 -22.02
C GLY A 369 -8.47 -2.14 -21.68
N ALA A 370 -7.78 -3.26 -21.40
CA ALA A 370 -8.40 -4.50 -20.95
C ALA A 370 -9.05 -4.34 -19.56
N VAL A 371 -8.40 -3.64 -18.63
CA VAL A 371 -8.95 -3.33 -17.30
C VAL A 371 -10.13 -2.36 -17.37
N ALA A 372 -10.09 -1.39 -18.30
CA ALA A 372 -11.19 -0.48 -18.55
C ALA A 372 -12.38 -1.19 -19.22
N ALA A 373 -12.14 -2.08 -20.18
CA ALA A 373 -13.17 -2.92 -20.82
C ALA A 373 -13.82 -3.86 -19.80
N TYR A 374 -13.04 -4.45 -18.88
CA TYR A 374 -13.52 -5.23 -17.74
C TYR A 374 -14.47 -4.42 -16.84
N LYS A 375 -14.18 -3.13 -16.63
CA LYS A 375 -15.01 -2.23 -15.82
C LYS A 375 -16.26 -1.71 -16.55
N ILE A 376 -16.18 -1.53 -17.87
CA ILE A 376 -17.29 -1.10 -18.74
C ILE A 376 -18.27 -2.25 -19.01
N GLY A 377 -17.78 -3.49 -19.14
CA GLY A 377 -18.61 -4.69 -19.31
C GLY A 377 -19.56 -4.96 -18.15
N ARG A 378 -19.26 -4.45 -16.94
CA ARG A 378 -20.18 -4.46 -15.78
C ARG A 378 -21.21 -3.33 -15.77
N GLY A 379 -21.09 -2.34 -16.65
CA GLY A 379 -21.95 -1.14 -16.68
C GLY A 379 -23.05 -1.15 -17.75
N ALA A 380 -23.02 -2.09 -18.71
CA ALA A 380 -23.94 -2.10 -19.85
C ALA A 380 -24.76 -3.40 -19.92
N SER A 381 -25.67 -3.58 -18.97
CA SER A 381 -26.86 -4.44 -19.17
C SER A 381 -28.08 -3.54 -19.28
N THR A 382 -28.23 -2.86 -20.41
CA THR A 382 -29.52 -2.50 -21.00
C THR A 382 -29.27 -1.90 -22.39
N ARG A 383 -30.04 -2.40 -23.37
CA ARG A 383 -30.25 -1.85 -24.72
C ARG A 383 -29.42 -2.48 -25.87
N GLY A 384 -30.06 -3.46 -26.54
CA GLY A 384 -30.21 -3.48 -27.99
C GLY A 384 -29.08 -4.07 -28.84
N SER A 385 -29.26 -5.32 -29.25
CA SER A 385 -28.57 -5.93 -30.39
C SER A 385 -28.83 -5.17 -31.70
N ASN A 386 -27.81 -5.01 -32.55
CA ASN A 386 -27.87 -5.37 -33.98
C ASN A 386 -26.52 -5.19 -34.70
N GLY A 387 -26.08 -6.29 -35.31
CA GLY A 387 -25.25 -6.49 -36.51
C GLY A 387 -24.23 -5.44 -36.96
N LEU A 388 -23.00 -5.91 -37.20
CA LEU A 388 -22.43 -5.91 -38.57
C LEU A 388 -21.17 -6.80 -38.63
N LYS A 389 -21.27 -7.88 -39.41
CA LYS A 389 -20.13 -8.65 -39.93
C LYS A 389 -19.55 -7.87 -41.11
N LEU A 390 -18.22 -7.70 -41.20
CA LEU A 390 -17.57 -7.55 -42.49
C LEU A 390 -16.10 -8.00 -42.43
N SER A 391 -15.85 -9.12 -43.10
CA SER A 391 -14.58 -9.59 -43.64
C SER A 391 -14.19 -8.79 -44.89
N ALA A 392 -12.89 -8.58 -45.15
CA ALA A 392 -12.23 -8.89 -46.44
C ALA A 392 -10.81 -8.30 -46.58
N GLN A 393 -9.89 -9.16 -47.06
CA GLN A 393 -8.86 -8.99 -48.11
C GLN A 393 -7.89 -7.79 -48.01
N VAL A 394 -6.57 -8.00 -47.86
CA VAL A 394 -5.62 -8.47 -48.89
C VAL A 394 -5.80 -7.76 -50.23
N THR A 395 -5.06 -6.67 -50.42
CA THR A 395 -4.54 -6.28 -51.74
C THR A 395 -3.15 -5.67 -51.56
N SER A 396 -2.18 -6.41 -52.05
CA SER A 396 -0.87 -5.94 -52.50
C SER A 396 -1.01 -4.78 -53.48
N ASN A 397 -0.25 -3.71 -53.29
CA ASN A 397 0.34 -2.97 -54.41
C ASN A 397 1.34 -1.94 -53.90
N GLU A 398 2.59 -2.17 -54.26
CA GLU A 398 3.69 -1.22 -54.21
C GLU A 398 3.97 -0.76 -55.64
N PRO A 399 4.33 0.51 -55.86
CA PRO A 399 5.12 0.85 -57.03
C PRO A 399 6.46 1.49 -56.62
N GLU A 400 7.51 0.92 -57.21
CA GLU A 400 8.89 1.44 -57.23
C GLU A 400 8.96 2.94 -57.55
N ARG A 401 9.82 3.66 -56.83
CA ARG A 401 10.56 4.82 -57.37
C ARG A 401 12.00 4.88 -56.87
N SER A 402 12.90 4.68 -57.83
CA SER A 402 14.14 5.42 -58.12
C SER A 402 15.12 5.74 -57.00
N HIS A 403 16.29 5.12 -57.13
CA HIS A 403 17.61 5.46 -56.59
C HIS A 403 17.87 6.96 -56.32
N LEU A 404 18.11 7.25 -55.04
CA LEU A 404 19.02 8.29 -54.55
C LEU A 404 19.79 7.64 -53.41
N SER A 405 21.10 7.47 -53.57
CA SER A 405 21.97 6.92 -52.53
C SER A 405 22.00 7.84 -51.32
N PRO A 406 21.56 7.42 -50.12
CA PRO A 406 21.95 8.07 -48.90
C PRO A 406 23.25 7.41 -48.40
N THR A 407 24.22 8.25 -48.06
CA THR A 407 25.26 8.00 -47.06
C THR A 407 24.90 6.89 -46.08
N LYS A 408 25.83 5.97 -45.81
CA LYS A 408 25.72 4.90 -44.79
C LYS A 408 25.27 5.49 -43.44
N GLU A 409 23.97 5.56 -43.19
CA GLU A 409 23.43 5.64 -41.84
C GLU A 409 23.59 4.26 -41.22
N HIS A 410 24.41 4.18 -40.17
CA HIS A 410 24.50 3.00 -39.31
C HIS A 410 23.11 2.76 -38.69
N PRO A 411 22.60 1.52 -38.66
CA PRO A 411 21.17 1.26 -38.57
C PRO A 411 20.65 1.57 -37.16
N MET A 412 19.55 2.30 -37.05
CA MET A 412 18.84 2.54 -35.78
C MET A 412 18.58 1.25 -34.97
N ALA A 413 18.45 0.10 -35.64
CA ALA A 413 18.26 -1.20 -35.00
C ALA A 413 19.48 -1.70 -34.19
N ASP A 414 20.70 -1.32 -34.59
CA ASP A 414 21.95 -1.66 -33.89
C ASP A 414 22.08 -0.83 -32.59
N ARG A 415 21.62 0.42 -32.66
CA ARG A 415 21.62 1.36 -31.53
C ARG A 415 20.66 0.97 -30.41
N ASP A 416 19.46 0.51 -30.76
CA ASP A 416 18.47 0.04 -29.79
C ASP A 416 18.94 -1.24 -29.08
N ASN A 417 19.67 -2.12 -29.79
CA ASN A 417 20.30 -3.31 -29.22
C ASN A 417 21.40 -2.93 -28.22
N ASP A 418 22.32 -2.04 -28.62
CA ASP A 418 23.39 -1.52 -27.75
C ASP A 418 22.84 -0.91 -26.45
N ILE A 419 21.82 -0.05 -26.56
CA ILE A 419 21.15 0.56 -25.39
C ILE A 419 20.53 -0.51 -24.50
N SER A 420 19.84 -1.49 -25.08
CA SER A 420 19.21 -2.57 -24.30
C SER A 420 20.23 -3.44 -23.56
N VAL A 421 21.38 -3.72 -24.17
CA VAL A 421 22.46 -4.49 -23.54
C VAL A 421 23.08 -3.69 -22.39
N LEU A 422 23.38 -2.41 -22.62
CA LEU A 422 23.92 -1.53 -21.59
C LEU A 422 22.98 -1.39 -20.39
N ASN A 423 21.68 -1.16 -20.60
CA ASN A 423 20.71 -1.07 -19.51
C ASN A 423 20.58 -2.37 -18.73
N SER A 424 20.61 -3.53 -19.40
CA SER A 424 20.65 -4.82 -18.70
C SER A 424 21.91 -5.01 -17.84
N LEU A 425 23.06 -4.50 -18.29
CA LEU A 425 24.30 -4.56 -17.50
C LEU A 425 24.28 -3.55 -16.35
N ILE A 426 23.72 -2.36 -16.55
CA ILE A 426 23.54 -1.34 -15.51
C ILE A 426 22.67 -1.90 -14.38
N ALA A 427 21.51 -2.48 -14.68
CA ALA A 427 20.63 -3.08 -13.68
C ALA A 427 21.36 -4.15 -12.84
N THR A 428 22.14 -5.01 -13.50
CA THR A 428 22.90 -6.08 -12.83
C THR A 428 24.07 -5.52 -12.01
N THR A 429 24.69 -4.43 -12.46
CA THR A 429 25.77 -3.78 -11.73
C THR A 429 25.23 -3.04 -10.50
N LEU A 430 24.05 -2.44 -10.59
CA LEU A 430 23.31 -1.89 -9.44
C LEU A 430 22.97 -2.98 -8.43
N ASP A 431 22.54 -4.17 -8.88
CA ASP A 431 22.32 -5.32 -7.98
C ASP A 431 23.63 -5.71 -7.22
N SER A 432 24.80 -5.63 -7.86
CA SER A 432 26.11 -5.86 -7.21
C SER A 432 26.49 -4.74 -6.23
N VAL A 433 26.18 -3.46 -6.53
CA VAL A 433 26.34 -2.34 -5.59
C VAL A 433 25.55 -2.59 -4.30
N ASP A 434 24.30 -3.02 -4.43
CA ASP A 434 23.42 -3.27 -3.30
C ASP A 434 23.92 -4.48 -2.50
N GLY A 435 24.29 -5.57 -3.17
CA GLY A 435 24.84 -6.76 -2.53
C GLY A 435 26.11 -6.48 -1.71
N TYR A 436 27.04 -5.68 -2.23
CA TYR A 436 28.21 -5.24 -1.48
C TYR A 436 27.88 -4.28 -0.33
N THR A 437 26.91 -3.38 -0.52
CA THR A 437 26.51 -2.42 0.51
C THR A 437 25.86 -3.12 1.71
N GLU A 438 25.01 -4.11 1.46
CA GLU A 438 24.38 -4.94 2.50
C GLU A 438 25.43 -5.80 3.22
N ALA A 439 26.28 -6.50 2.48
CA ALA A 439 27.35 -7.31 3.05
C ALA A 439 28.31 -6.48 3.93
N ALA A 440 28.57 -5.21 3.57
CA ALA A 440 29.40 -4.31 4.37
C ALA A 440 28.77 -3.95 5.73
N GLY A 441 27.43 -3.90 5.81
CA GLY A 441 26.69 -3.61 7.03
C GLY A 441 26.52 -4.80 7.96
N ASP A 442 26.46 -6.01 7.38
CA ASP A 442 26.15 -7.24 8.12
C ASP A 442 27.40 -8.02 8.57
N ILE A 443 28.56 -7.78 7.96
CA ILE A 443 29.80 -8.49 8.29
C ILE A 443 30.43 -7.98 9.60
N GLU A 444 30.80 -8.89 10.51
CA GLU A 444 31.33 -8.51 11.83
C GLU A 444 32.78 -8.01 11.74
N ASN A 445 33.59 -8.61 10.85
CA ASN A 445 34.98 -8.20 10.67
C ASN A 445 35.11 -6.86 9.91
N PRO A 446 35.61 -5.79 10.56
CA PRO A 446 35.68 -4.46 9.95
C PRO A 446 36.58 -4.40 8.71
N ARG A 447 37.55 -5.32 8.60
CA ARG A 447 38.43 -5.42 7.43
C ARG A 447 37.64 -5.81 6.18
N TYR A 448 36.72 -6.76 6.31
CA TYR A 448 35.89 -7.22 5.18
C TYR A 448 34.81 -6.20 4.85
N GLY A 449 34.21 -5.56 5.86
CA GLY A 449 33.27 -4.46 5.64
C GLY A 449 33.89 -3.29 4.86
N SER A 450 35.17 -2.99 5.09
CA SER A 450 35.92 -1.99 4.32
C SER A 450 36.12 -2.41 2.87
N VAL A 451 36.47 -3.68 2.62
CA VAL A 451 36.62 -4.23 1.26
C VAL A 451 35.31 -4.13 0.49
N PHE A 452 34.19 -4.54 1.08
CA PHE A 452 32.88 -4.47 0.45
C PHE A 452 32.44 -3.02 0.19
N SER A 453 32.69 -2.11 1.12
CA SER A 453 32.40 -0.68 0.94
C SER A 453 33.17 -0.07 -0.23
N ASP A 454 34.45 -0.44 -0.38
CA ASP A 454 35.29 0.02 -1.48
C ASP A 454 34.83 -0.58 -2.83
N ARG A 455 34.44 -1.86 -2.85
CA ARG A 455 33.84 -2.50 -4.04
C ARG A 455 32.52 -1.83 -4.44
N ALA A 456 31.63 -1.55 -3.48
CA ALA A 456 30.37 -0.85 -3.76
C ALA A 456 30.61 0.55 -4.35
N ARG A 457 31.65 1.26 -3.90
CA ARG A 457 32.03 2.57 -4.46
C ARG A 457 32.49 2.43 -5.91
N GLU A 458 33.38 1.49 -6.19
CA GLU A 458 33.89 1.23 -7.54
C GLU A 458 32.77 0.79 -8.50
N ARG A 459 31.86 -0.08 -8.05
CA ARG A 459 30.69 -0.51 -8.84
C ARG A 459 29.79 0.66 -9.22
N ARG A 460 29.61 1.66 -8.35
CA ARG A 460 28.85 2.89 -8.69
C ARG A 460 29.55 3.73 -9.76
N GLU A 461 30.88 3.75 -9.78
CA GLU A 461 31.64 4.41 -10.86
C GLU A 461 31.42 3.69 -12.20
N VAL A 462 31.43 2.35 -12.19
CA VAL A 462 31.11 1.53 -13.38
C VAL A 462 29.69 1.79 -13.88
N VAL A 463 28.70 1.87 -12.97
CA VAL A 463 27.32 2.24 -13.33
C VAL A 463 27.29 3.61 -14.01
N SER A 464 27.95 4.63 -13.43
CA SER A 464 28.00 5.98 -14.00
C SER A 464 28.61 5.98 -15.41
N ASP A 465 29.69 5.23 -15.63
CA ASP A 465 30.34 5.10 -16.94
C ASP A 465 29.40 4.46 -17.98
N LEU A 466 28.71 3.37 -17.62
CA LEU A 466 27.76 2.70 -18.50
C LEU A 466 26.53 3.58 -18.79
N GLN A 467 26.00 4.30 -17.79
CA GLN A 467 24.89 5.23 -17.98
C GLN A 467 25.27 6.41 -18.88
N ALA A 468 26.51 6.92 -18.78
CA ALA A 468 27.02 7.95 -19.69
C ALA A 468 27.04 7.45 -21.13
N GLU A 469 27.38 6.17 -21.34
CA GLU A 469 27.37 5.56 -22.67
C GLU A 469 25.95 5.40 -23.23
N VAL A 470 24.97 5.00 -22.41
CA VAL A 470 23.56 4.98 -22.83
C VAL A 470 23.08 6.36 -23.25
N ARG A 471 23.41 7.41 -22.48
CA ARG A 471 23.09 8.80 -22.83
C ARG A 471 23.79 9.24 -24.12
N ARG A 472 25.03 8.83 -24.36
CA ARG A 472 25.77 9.09 -25.62
C ARG A 472 25.06 8.46 -26.82
N LEU A 473 24.49 7.28 -26.63
CA LEU A 473 23.64 6.62 -27.62
C LEU A 473 22.23 7.22 -27.71
N GLY A 474 21.89 8.25 -26.92
CA GLY A 474 20.57 8.89 -26.96
C GLY A 474 19.45 8.06 -26.32
N GLY A 475 19.81 7.04 -25.53
CA GLY A 475 18.89 6.25 -24.72
C GLY A 475 18.68 6.85 -23.32
N ASP A 476 17.68 6.32 -22.62
CA ASP A 476 17.45 6.62 -21.21
C ASP A 476 18.15 5.53 -20.37
N PRO A 477 19.15 5.90 -19.53
CA PRO A 477 19.86 4.93 -18.70
C PRO A 477 18.99 4.37 -17.60
N GLU A 478 19.09 3.07 -17.35
CA GLU A 478 18.48 2.43 -16.18
C GLU A 478 19.03 3.03 -14.88
N ASP A 479 18.15 3.37 -13.94
CA ASP A 479 18.47 3.95 -12.63
C ASP A 479 18.07 3.05 -11.45
N ASP A 480 17.33 1.97 -11.71
CA ASP A 480 16.91 0.97 -10.74
C ASP A 480 17.57 -0.40 -11.02
N GLY A 481 17.96 -1.13 -9.98
CA GLY A 481 18.40 -2.52 -10.09
C GLY A 481 17.29 -3.46 -10.58
N THR A 482 17.58 -4.75 -10.75
CA THR A 482 16.56 -5.76 -11.11
C THR A 482 15.74 -6.16 -9.87
N VAL A 483 15.07 -5.19 -9.25
CA VAL A 483 14.54 -5.14 -7.86
C VAL A 483 13.51 -6.24 -7.49
N LEU A 484 13.12 -7.17 -8.36
CA LEU A 484 12.11 -8.19 -8.01
C LEU A 484 12.56 -9.66 -8.07
N ALA A 485 13.65 -10.00 -8.76
CA ALA A 485 14.00 -11.42 -8.98
C ALA A 485 15.37 -11.84 -8.42
N GLY A 486 16.36 -10.94 -8.41
CA GLY A 486 17.73 -11.20 -7.93
C GLY A 486 17.88 -10.83 -6.45
N ALA A 487 17.64 -9.56 -6.12
CA ALA A 487 17.70 -9.04 -4.75
C ALA A 487 16.80 -9.81 -3.78
N HIS A 488 15.59 -10.20 -4.18
CA HIS A 488 14.69 -10.97 -3.31
C HIS A 488 15.24 -12.38 -2.99
N ARG A 489 16.05 -12.96 -3.89
CA ARG A 489 16.64 -14.30 -3.73
C ARG A 489 17.95 -14.25 -2.95
N MET A 490 18.79 -13.25 -3.20
CA MET A 490 19.98 -12.95 -2.39
C MET A 490 19.56 -12.63 -0.94
N PHE A 491 18.57 -11.76 -0.74
CA PHE A 491 18.00 -11.45 0.58
C PHE A 491 17.36 -12.66 1.30
N LEU A 492 16.65 -13.53 0.56
CA LEU A 492 16.07 -14.74 1.14
C LEU A 492 17.13 -15.80 1.47
N ASP A 493 18.19 -15.95 0.66
CA ASP A 493 19.31 -16.86 0.95
C ASP A 493 20.21 -16.32 2.06
N LEU A 494 20.45 -15.00 2.11
CA LEU A 494 21.11 -14.31 3.22
C LEU A 494 20.31 -14.60 4.50
N LYS A 495 19.00 -14.33 4.52
CA LYS A 495 18.16 -14.50 5.70
C LYS A 495 17.94 -15.98 6.10
N ALA A 496 17.93 -16.90 5.15
CA ALA A 496 17.78 -18.34 5.42
C ALA A 496 19.06 -18.99 5.97
N LYS A 497 20.24 -18.40 5.72
CA LYS A 497 21.53 -18.86 6.27
C LYS A 497 22.01 -18.03 7.47
N VAL A 498 21.58 -16.78 7.62
CA VAL A 498 21.85 -15.85 8.74
C VAL A 498 21.14 -16.22 10.04
N THR A 499 20.40 -17.33 10.09
CA THR A 499 20.08 -17.97 11.38
C THR A 499 21.32 -18.52 12.12
N GLY A 500 22.53 -18.38 11.55
CA GLY A 500 23.80 -18.37 12.28
C GLY A 500 24.71 -17.23 11.79
N GLN A 501 25.12 -16.34 12.68
CA GLN A 501 26.06 -15.24 12.43
C GLN A 501 27.46 -15.78 12.08
N ASP A 502 27.79 -15.92 10.79
CA ASP A 502 29.14 -16.28 10.35
C ASP A 502 29.50 -15.44 9.11
N ASP A 503 30.55 -14.62 9.21
CA ASP A 503 31.12 -13.80 8.13
C ASP A 503 31.37 -14.62 6.85
N LYS A 504 31.62 -15.93 7.00
CA LYS A 504 31.82 -16.85 5.87
C LYS A 504 30.57 -16.96 5.00
N ALA A 505 29.39 -17.04 5.60
CA ALA A 505 28.13 -17.17 4.88
C ALA A 505 27.81 -15.93 4.04
N ILE A 506 28.19 -14.75 4.55
CA ILE A 506 28.05 -13.48 3.83
C ILE A 506 28.99 -13.47 2.62
N ILE A 507 30.25 -13.85 2.80
CA ILE A 507 31.25 -13.93 1.71
C ILE A 507 30.83 -14.94 0.64
N ASP A 508 30.28 -16.10 1.02
CA ASP A 508 29.76 -17.11 0.11
C ASP A 508 28.54 -16.63 -0.71
N GLU A 509 27.79 -15.66 -0.20
CA GLU A 509 26.68 -15.04 -0.92
C GLU A 509 27.18 -13.99 -1.91
N VAL A 510 28.08 -13.13 -1.46
CA VAL A 510 28.68 -12.10 -2.31
C VAL A 510 29.42 -12.72 -3.49
N GLU A 511 30.20 -13.79 -3.27
CA GLU A 511 30.85 -14.53 -4.36
C GLU A 511 29.84 -15.03 -5.41
N ARG A 512 28.70 -15.57 -4.97
CA ARG A 512 27.65 -16.06 -5.88
C ARG A 512 26.99 -14.93 -6.67
N GLY A 513 26.82 -13.77 -6.05
CA GLY A 513 26.39 -12.55 -6.72
C GLY A 513 27.41 -12.10 -7.77
N GLU A 514 28.70 -12.14 -7.44
CA GLU A 514 29.80 -11.78 -8.34
C GLU A 514 29.95 -12.75 -9.52
N ASP A 515 29.69 -14.05 -9.32
CA ASP A 515 29.58 -15.05 -10.40
C ASP A 515 28.48 -14.68 -11.39
N HIS A 516 27.34 -14.20 -10.88
CA HIS A 516 26.19 -13.86 -11.72
C HIS A 516 26.46 -12.64 -12.62
N ILE A 517 27.01 -11.57 -12.05
CA ILE A 517 27.37 -10.37 -12.82
C ILE A 517 28.47 -10.68 -13.83
N LYS A 518 29.52 -11.43 -13.44
CA LYS A 518 30.59 -11.85 -14.35
C LYS A 518 30.06 -12.61 -15.56
N ALA A 519 29.19 -13.60 -15.32
CA ALA A 519 28.56 -14.35 -16.41
C ALA A 519 27.80 -13.44 -17.39
N LYS A 520 27.05 -12.45 -16.88
CA LYS A 520 26.34 -11.50 -17.76
C LYS A 520 27.26 -10.60 -18.58
N PHE A 521 28.37 -10.14 -18.00
CA PHE A 521 29.34 -9.33 -18.74
C PHE A 521 30.07 -10.16 -19.81
N ASP A 522 30.44 -11.41 -19.48
CA ASP A 522 31.05 -12.33 -20.44
C ASP A 522 30.08 -12.67 -21.58
N ASP A 523 28.80 -12.94 -21.27
CA ASP A 523 27.74 -13.16 -22.27
C ASP A 523 27.54 -11.94 -23.16
N ALA A 524 27.59 -10.72 -22.61
CA ALA A 524 27.47 -9.49 -23.38
C ALA A 524 28.66 -9.30 -24.33
N LEU A 525 29.88 -9.58 -23.88
CA LEU A 525 31.09 -9.47 -24.71
C LEU A 525 31.18 -10.56 -25.80
N ALA A 526 30.49 -11.68 -25.63
CA ALA A 526 30.41 -12.75 -26.63
C ALA A 526 29.48 -12.43 -27.80
N LYS A 527 28.59 -11.44 -27.67
CA LYS A 527 27.69 -11.00 -28.75
C LYS A 527 28.47 -10.39 -29.91
N GLU A 528 28.14 -10.71 -31.17
CA GLU A 528 28.81 -10.18 -32.36
C GLU A 528 28.21 -8.85 -32.85
N ASP A 529 27.00 -8.53 -32.42
CA ASP A 529 26.14 -7.41 -32.84
C ASP A 529 26.21 -6.19 -31.91
N LEU A 530 27.37 -5.96 -31.30
CA LEU A 530 27.65 -4.75 -30.52
C LEU A 530 28.58 -3.81 -31.27
N SER A 531 28.28 -2.51 -31.22
CA SER A 531 29.19 -1.52 -31.78
C SER A 531 30.57 -1.56 -31.10
N PRO A 532 31.67 -1.27 -31.84
CA PRO A 532 33.03 -1.32 -31.28
C PRO A 532 33.21 -0.44 -30.04
N GLU A 533 32.55 0.72 -30.01
CA GLU A 533 32.60 1.66 -28.90
C GLU A 533 31.90 1.11 -27.65
N VAL A 534 30.71 0.51 -27.82
CA VAL A 534 29.96 -0.10 -26.72
C VAL A 534 30.67 -1.33 -26.19
N ARG A 535 31.22 -2.17 -27.08
CA ARG A 535 32.05 -3.31 -26.68
C ARG A 535 33.26 -2.86 -25.86
N ALA A 536 33.91 -1.77 -26.24
CA ALA A 536 35.03 -1.21 -25.48
C ALA A 536 34.61 -0.71 -24.09
N ALA A 537 33.45 -0.05 -23.98
CA ALA A 537 32.90 0.38 -22.70
C ALA A 537 32.56 -0.80 -21.78
N ILE A 538 31.92 -1.85 -22.33
CA ILE A 538 31.60 -3.08 -21.59
C ILE A 538 32.88 -3.81 -21.18
N ALA A 539 33.90 -3.87 -22.05
CA ALA A 539 35.17 -4.52 -21.72
C ALA A 539 35.92 -3.80 -20.58
N LYS A 540 35.90 -2.46 -20.57
CA LYS A 540 36.44 -1.65 -19.47
C LYS A 540 35.71 -1.94 -18.16
N ALA A 541 34.37 -1.97 -18.19
CA ALA A 541 33.54 -2.28 -17.02
C ALA A 541 33.78 -3.72 -16.53
N ASN A 542 33.96 -4.68 -17.44
CA ASN A 542 34.19 -6.09 -17.10
C ASN A 542 35.50 -6.28 -16.31
N GLN A 543 36.50 -5.40 -16.46
CA GLN A 543 37.72 -5.48 -15.67
C GLN A 543 37.42 -5.37 -14.16
N SER A 544 36.63 -4.38 -13.76
CA SER A 544 36.18 -4.25 -12.37
C SER A 544 35.34 -5.46 -11.93
N VAL A 545 34.53 -6.01 -12.85
CA VAL A 545 33.72 -7.23 -12.59
C VAL A 545 34.59 -8.42 -12.25
N GLN A 546 35.61 -8.68 -13.05
CA GLN A 546 36.57 -9.76 -12.83
C GLN A 546 37.38 -9.57 -11.55
N GLU A 547 37.86 -8.34 -11.30
CA GLU A 547 38.61 -8.02 -10.07
C GLU A 547 37.77 -8.24 -8.80
N GLY A 548 36.49 -7.83 -8.82
CA GLY A 548 35.56 -8.08 -7.72
C GLY A 548 35.33 -9.57 -7.46
N HIS A 549 35.00 -10.33 -8.50
CA HIS A 549 34.86 -11.79 -8.43
C HIS A 549 36.11 -12.48 -7.86
N ASP A 550 37.29 -12.16 -8.40
CA ASP A 550 38.54 -12.79 -7.97
C ASP A 550 38.88 -12.44 -6.51
N GLN A 551 38.61 -11.21 -6.08
CA GLN A 551 38.79 -10.81 -4.69
C GLN A 551 37.85 -11.59 -3.75
N MET A 552 36.60 -11.83 -4.13
CA MET A 552 35.64 -12.57 -3.29
C MET A 552 35.99 -14.06 -3.20
N ARG A 553 36.37 -14.67 -4.34
CA ARG A 553 36.87 -16.04 -4.39
C ARG A 553 38.10 -16.23 -3.51
N ASP A 554 39.07 -15.32 -3.61
CA ASP A 554 40.30 -15.41 -2.83
C ASP A 554 40.05 -15.19 -1.33
N LEU A 555 39.10 -14.31 -1.00
CA LEU A 555 38.66 -14.07 0.38
C LEU A 555 38.03 -15.33 0.99
N LYS A 556 37.11 -15.97 0.25
CA LYS A 556 36.51 -17.24 0.65
C LYS A 556 37.56 -18.33 0.87
N HIS A 557 38.49 -18.52 -0.07
CA HIS A 557 39.58 -19.50 0.07
C HIS A 557 40.53 -19.18 1.23
N SER A 558 40.62 -17.93 1.67
CA SER A 558 41.39 -17.56 2.87
C SER A 558 40.70 -17.98 4.17
N MET A 559 39.38 -18.15 4.16
CA MET A 559 38.59 -18.59 5.32
C MET A 559 38.45 -20.12 5.43
N GLU A 560 38.79 -20.84 4.36
CA GLU A 560 38.79 -22.31 4.32
C GLU A 560 40.13 -22.94 4.73
N ARG A 561 41.17 -22.12 4.91
CA ARG A 561 42.52 -22.51 5.35
C ARG A 561 42.70 -22.23 6.83
#